data_AF-K7NYN3-F1
#
_entry.id   AF-K7NYN3-F1
#
_cell.length_a   1.000
_cell.length_b   1.000
_cell.length_c   1.000
_cell.angle_alpha   90.00
_cell.angle_beta   90.00
_cell.angle_gamma   90.00
#
_symmetry.space_group_name_H-M   'P 1'
#
loop_
_entity.id
_entity.type
_entity.pdbx_description
1 polymer ?
#
loop_
_entity_poly.entity_id
_entity_poly.type
_entity_poly.pdbx_seq_one_letter_code
_entity_poly.pdbx_strand_id
1 'polypeptide(L)' 'SAIDVEIQAKEIMYHKSNVTRIISERTGRTTEQVDKDMDRDRYMSPMEAVEYGLIDGVIDKESIIPLP' A
#
# COMPACT_ATOMS: atom_id res chain seq x y z
N SER A 1 -7.55 0.65 -31.22
CA SER A 1 -8.95 1.11 -31.40
C SER A 1 -9.45 1.74 -30.10
N ALA A 2 -10.55 2.50 -30.11
CA ALA A 2 -11.12 3.04 -28.85
C ALA A 2 -11.49 1.92 -27.86
N ILE A 3 -11.88 0.75 -28.38
CA ILE A 3 -12.21 -0.45 -27.62
C ILE A 3 -10.97 -1.01 -26.89
N ASP A 4 -9.81 -1.06 -27.55
CA ASP A 4 -8.58 -1.56 -26.92
C ASP A 4 -8.15 -0.67 -25.73
N VAL A 5 -8.29 0.65 -25.88
CA VAL A 5 -8.00 1.61 -24.81
C VAL A 5 -8.95 1.43 -23.63
N GLU A 6 -10.24 1.19 -23.89
CA GLU A 6 -11.23 0.94 -22.84
C GLU A 6 -10.94 -0.36 -22.06
N ILE A 7 -10.57 -1.43 -22.76
CA ILE A 7 -10.21 -2.72 -22.15
C ILE A 7 -8.98 -2.55 -21.26
N GLN A 8 -7.93 -1.89 -21.77
CA GLN A 8 -6.72 -1.63 -20.99
C GLN A 8 -7.00 -0.77 -19.76
N ALA A 9 -7.84 0.27 -19.88
CA ALA A 9 -8.23 1.10 -18.74
C ALA A 9 -8.97 0.28 -17.66
N LYS A 10 -9.89 -0.61 -18.07
CA LYS A 10 -10.59 -1.51 -17.15
C LYS A 10 -9.64 -2.46 -16.42
N GLU A 11 -8.67 -3.02 -17.14
CA GLU A 11 -7.68 -3.92 -16.56
C GLU A 11 -6.75 -3.21 -15.58
N ILE A 12 -6.31 -1.98 -15.90
CA ILE A 12 -5.54 -1.13 -14.97
C ILE A 12 -6.33 -0.86 -13.68
N MET A 13 -7.61 -0.50 -13.80
CA MET A 13 -8.45 -0.23 -12.63
C MET A 13 -8.69 -1.50 -11.79
N TYR A 14 -8.85 -2.66 -12.43
CA TYR A 14 -8.96 -3.95 -11.75
C TYR A 14 -7.69 -4.29 -10.97
N HIS A 15 -6.51 -4.10 -11.57
CA HIS A 15 -5.24 -4.32 -10.89
C HIS A 15 -5.03 -3.34 -9.73
N LYS A 16 -5.33 -2.04 -9.94
CA LYS A 16 -5.26 -1.04 -8.87
C LYS A 16 -6.12 -1.45 -7.67
N SER A 17 -7.39 -1.78 -7.92
CA SER A 17 -8.33 -2.21 -6.87
C SER A 17 -7.84 -3.44 -6.09
N ASN A 18 -7.24 -4.41 -6.79
CA ASN A 18 -6.68 -5.59 -6.14
C ASN A 18 -5.49 -5.27 -5.23
N VAL A 19 -4.57 -4.43 -5.69
CA VAL A 19 -3.41 -4.02 -4.87
C VAL A 19 -3.87 -3.22 -3.64
N THR A 20 -4.78 -2.26 -3.83
CA THR A 20 -5.37 -1.47 -2.73
C THR A 20 -6.01 -2.37 -1.68
N ARG A 21 -6.81 -3.35 -2.12
CA ARG A 21 -7.45 -4.31 -1.21
C ARG A 21 -6.44 -5.15 -0.43
N ILE A 22 -5.41 -5.67 -1.09
CA ILE A 22 -4.38 -6.49 -0.43
C ILE A 22 -3.65 -5.67 0.64
N ILE A 23 -3.25 -4.43 0.32
CA ILE A 23 -2.56 -3.57 1.28
C ILE A 23 -3.49 -3.23 2.44
N SER A 24 -4.76 -2.89 2.17
CA SER A 24 -5.77 -2.63 3.20
C SER A 24 -5.93 -3.81 4.17
N GLU A 25 -6.10 -5.02 3.65
CA GLU A 25 -6.26 -6.25 4.45
C GLU A 25 -5.05 -6.55 5.34
N ARG A 26 -3.83 -6.22 4.89
CA ARG A 26 -2.59 -6.51 5.63
C ARG A 26 -2.20 -5.43 6.62
N THR A 27 -2.54 -4.17 6.33
CA THR A 27 -2.15 -3.01 7.13
C THR A 27 -3.22 -2.58 8.13
N GLY A 28 -4.46 -3.06 7.96
CA GLY A 28 -5.61 -2.60 8.75
C GLY A 28 -6.12 -1.21 8.36
N ARG A 29 -5.55 -0.59 7.31
CA ARG A 29 -6.01 0.69 6.75
C ARG A 29 -7.22 0.47 5.85
N THR A 30 -8.08 1.47 5.70
CA THR A 30 -9.21 1.36 4.76
C THR A 30 -8.74 1.45 3.32
N THR A 31 -9.52 0.92 2.38
CA THR A 31 -9.24 1.00 0.94
C THR A 31 -9.12 2.44 0.46
N GLU A 32 -9.92 3.36 1.00
CA GLU A 32 -9.90 4.78 0.64
C GLU A 32 -8.61 5.46 1.09
N GLN A 33 -8.12 5.09 2.28
CA GLN A 33 -6.85 5.61 2.81
C GLN A 33 -5.69 5.13 1.94
N VAL A 34 -5.65 3.83 1.63
CA VAL A 34 -4.61 3.24 0.77
C VAL A 34 -4.64 3.84 -0.64
N ASP A 35 -5.81 4.00 -1.25
CA ASP A 35 -5.94 4.62 -2.58
C ASP A 35 -5.42 6.05 -2.60
N LYS A 36 -5.70 6.83 -1.55
CA LYS A 36 -5.20 8.20 -1.39
C LYS A 36 -3.69 8.22 -1.21
N ASP A 37 -3.16 7.31 -0.41
CA ASP A 37 -1.73 7.22 -0.11
C ASP A 37 -0.90 6.72 -1.31
N MET A 38 -1.54 6.03 -2.25
CA MET A 38 -0.95 5.53 -3.50
C MET A 38 -1.21 6.43 -4.73
N ASP A 39 -1.88 7.58 -4.58
CA ASP A 39 -2.13 8.51 -5.70
C ASP A 39 -0.82 9.15 -6.23
N ARG A 40 0.20 9.19 -5.39
CA ARG A 40 1.57 9.58 -5.69
C ARG A 40 2.56 8.67 -4.98
N ASP A 41 3.80 8.68 -5.44
CA ASP A 41 4.88 7.98 -4.76
C ASP A 41 5.02 8.52 -3.34
N ARG A 42 4.73 7.66 -2.37
CA ARG A 42 4.86 7.94 -0.94
C ARG A 42 6.00 7.10 -0.37
N TYR A 43 7.15 7.73 -0.19
CA TYR A 43 8.27 7.14 0.53
C TYR A 43 7.99 7.18 2.03
N MET A 44 8.38 6.12 2.73
CA MET A 44 8.23 6.00 4.18
C MET A 44 9.59 5.65 4.78
N SER A 45 9.92 6.31 5.90
CA SER A 45 10.96 5.83 6.80
C SER A 45 10.55 4.47 7.40
N PRO A 46 11.50 3.69 7.94
CA PRO A 46 11.17 2.41 8.59
C PRO A 46 10.12 2.55 9.69
N MET A 47 10.17 3.63 10.48
CA MET A 47 9.19 3.89 11.54
C MET A 47 7.79 4.21 10.98
N GLU A 48 7.70 4.97 9.90
CA GLU A 48 6.42 5.23 9.23
C GLU A 48 5.85 3.94 8.62
N ALA A 49 6.69 3.06 8.08
CA ALA A 49 6.25 1.77 7.54
C ALA A 49 5.74 0.82 8.64
N VAL A 50 6.37 0.85 9.82
CA VAL A 50 5.87 0.18 11.03
C VAL A 50 4.50 0.75 11.39
N GLU A 51 4.37 2.06 11.61
CA GLU A 51 3.09 2.69 11.96
C GLU A 51 1.98 2.47 10.91
N TYR A 52 2.36 2.42 9.63
CA TYR A 52 1.41 2.14 8.56
C TYR A 52 0.90 0.70 8.60
N GLY A 53 1.65 -0.24 9.20
CA GLY A 53 1.37 -1.67 9.24
C GLY A 53 1.96 -2.44 8.06
N LEU A 54 2.96 -1.88 7.36
CA LEU A 54 3.64 -2.56 6.23
C LEU A 54 4.70 -3.55 6.71
N ILE A 55 5.31 -3.30 7.86
CA ILE A 55 6.34 -4.13 8.48
C ILE A 55 6.12 -4.20 9.99
N ASP A 56 6.56 -5.29 10.62
CA ASP A 56 6.27 -5.54 12.05
C ASP A 56 7.24 -4.84 13.02
N GLY A 57 8.41 -4.40 12.54
CA GLY A 57 9.41 -3.73 13.36
C GLY A 57 10.70 -3.37 12.59
N VAL A 58 11.57 -2.62 13.26
CA VAL A 58 12.88 -2.20 12.74
C VAL A 58 13.99 -2.85 13.56
N ILE A 59 14.98 -3.43 12.88
CA ILE A 59 16.16 -4.04 13.53
C ILE A 59 17.21 -2.95 13.75
N ASP A 60 17.59 -2.73 15.01
CA ASP A 60 18.76 -1.93 15.40
C ASP A 60 19.80 -2.83 16.08
N LYS A 61 21.05 -2.38 16.16
CA LYS A 61 22.22 -3.16 16.63
C LYS A 61 22.02 -3.88 17.96
N GLU A 62 21.17 -3.34 18.83
CA GLU A 62 21.00 -3.81 20.21
C GLU A 62 19.56 -4.26 20.51
N SER A 63 18.58 -4.04 19.60
CA SER A 63 17.18 -4.43 19.82
C SER A 63 16.32 -4.39 18.55
N ILE A 64 15.21 -5.15 18.56
CA ILE A 64 14.10 -5.00 17.60
C ILE A 64 13.11 -4.02 18.21
N ILE A 65 12.76 -2.95 17.49
CA ILE A 65 11.70 -2.01 17.89
C ILE A 65 10.38 -2.51 17.27
N PRO A 66 9.45 -3.07 18.07
CA PRO A 66 8.17 -3.56 17.55
C PRO A 66 7.16 -2.42 17.34
N LEU A 67 6.13 -2.71 16.55
CA LEU A 67 4.85 -1.99 16.57
C LEU A 67 4.33 -1.82 18.03
N PRO A 68 3.81 -0.63 18.42
CA PRO A 68 3.08 -0.47 19.68
C PRO A 68 1.77 -1.28 19.72
#